data_AF-A0A660W088-F1
#
_entry.id   AF-A0A660W088-F1
#
_cell.length_a   1.000
_cell.length_b   1.000
_cell.length_c   1.000
_cell.angle_alpha   90.00
_cell.angle_beta   90.00
_cell.angle_gamma   90.00
#
_symmetry.space_group_name_H-M   'P 1'
#
loop_
_entity.id
_entity.type
_entity.pdbx_description
1 polymer ?
#
loop_
_entity_poly.entity_id
_entity_poly.type
_entity_poly.pdbx_seq_one_letter_code
_entity_poly.pdbx_strand_id
1 'polypeptide(L)'
;MTPCPMGKKHPYRDSPPYRGRDMKFMLRDYAEAVRKIAREVGLPLLDVWEKFMEGGDPDKLLLDGVHPNADGHRVIADMLIGFFRGEE
;
A
#
# COMPACT_ATOMS: atom_id res chain seq x y z
N MET A 1 7.48 2.35 -6.57
CA MET A 1 6.12 1.97 -6.14
C MET A 1 6.05 2.06 -4.63
N THR A 2 5.00 2.63 -4.04
CA THR A 2 4.79 2.60 -2.57
C THR A 2 4.40 1.20 -2.09
N PRO A 3 4.62 0.83 -0.81
CA PRO A 3 4.19 -0.47 -0.30
C PRO A 3 2.66 -0.56 -0.17
N CYS A 4 2.11 -1.77 -0.12
CA CYS A 4 0.73 -1.98 0.32
C CYS A 4 0.57 -1.54 1.79
N PRO A 5 -0.62 -1.06 2.20
CA PRO A 5 -0.91 -0.82 3.61
C PRO A 5 -0.96 -2.13 4.40
N MET A 6 -0.77 -2.04 5.72
CA MET A 6 -1.04 -3.16 6.62
C MET A 6 -2.45 -3.06 7.21
N GLY A 7 -3.18 -4.17 7.11
CA GLY A 7 -4.53 -4.33 7.62
C GLY A 7 -4.58 -4.99 9.00
N LYS A 8 -5.78 -5.07 9.57
CA LYS A 8 -6.03 -5.63 10.90
C LYS A 8 -5.93 -7.15 10.93
N LYS A 9 -5.97 -7.82 9.77
CA LYS A 9 -5.78 -9.27 9.67
C LYS A 9 -4.33 -9.71 9.93
N HIS A 10 -3.40 -8.75 10.05
CA HIS A 10 -1.98 -9.03 10.26
C HIS A 10 -1.74 -9.96 11.46
N PRO A 11 -1.00 -11.08 11.29
CA PRO A 11 -0.83 -12.09 12.33
C PRO A 11 -0.14 -11.56 13.60
N TYR A 12 0.71 -10.54 13.45
CA TYR A 12 1.44 -9.91 14.56
C TYR A 12 0.79 -8.63 15.11
N ARG A 13 -0.49 -8.35 14.82
CA ARG A 13 -1.17 -7.11 15.26
C ARG A 13 -1.12 -6.87 16.77
N ASP A 14 -1.08 -7.94 17.55
CA ASP A 14 -1.06 -7.87 19.02
C ASP A 14 0.37 -7.96 19.61
N SER A 15 1.40 -7.99 18.76
CA SER A 15 2.79 -7.97 19.21
C SER A 15 3.18 -6.59 19.75
N PRO A 16 4.20 -6.48 20.63
CA PRO A 16 4.60 -5.22 21.26
C PRO A 16 4.71 -3.99 20.34
N PRO A 17 5.28 -4.08 19.10
CA PRO A 17 5.36 -2.90 18.23
C PRO A 17 4.01 -2.41 17.68
N TYR A 18 2.97 -3.24 17.63
CA TYR A 18 1.68 -2.93 16.98
C TYR A 18 0.50 -2.85 17.95
N ARG A 19 0.65 -3.41 19.16
CA ARG A 19 -0.44 -3.47 20.14
C ARG A 19 -1.01 -2.07 20.45
N GLY A 20 -2.31 -1.92 20.22
CA GLY A 20 -3.04 -0.68 20.46
C GLY A 20 -2.74 0.45 19.47
N ARG A 21 -2.07 0.15 18.35
CA ARG A 21 -1.74 1.13 17.29
C ARG A 21 -2.49 0.79 16.01
N ASP A 22 -2.65 1.79 15.15
CA ASP A 22 -3.06 1.57 13.76
C ASP A 22 -1.96 0.81 13.02
N MET A 23 -2.27 -0.35 12.44
CA MET A 23 -1.32 -1.18 11.68
C MET A 23 -0.59 -0.41 10.58
N LYS A 24 -1.20 0.66 10.07
CA LYS A 24 -0.65 1.52 9.02
C LYS A 24 0.46 2.46 9.49
N PHE A 25 0.67 2.64 10.80
CA PHE A 25 1.48 3.76 11.30
C PHE A 25 2.91 3.79 10.76
N MET A 26 3.63 2.67 10.78
CA MET A 26 5.02 2.60 10.31
C MET A 26 5.13 2.75 8.78
N LEU A 27 4.24 2.11 8.05
CA LEU A 27 4.30 2.11 6.58
C LEU A 27 3.80 3.41 5.98
N ARG A 28 3.02 4.21 6.71
CA ARG A 28 2.65 5.56 6.28
C ARG A 28 3.90 6.41 6.07
N ASP A 29 4.79 6.42 7.07
CA ASP A 29 6.05 7.18 7.00
C ASP A 29 6.97 6.61 5.92
N TYR A 30 6.96 5.30 5.73
CA TYR A 30 7.70 4.65 4.64
C TYR A 30 7.17 5.04 3.25
N ALA A 31 5.86 5.06 3.05
CA ALA A 31 5.24 5.50 1.81
C ALA A 31 5.57 6.96 1.50
N GLU A 32 5.55 7.84 2.51
CA GLU A 32 5.99 9.23 2.38
C GLU A 32 7.48 9.35 2.00
N ALA A 33 8.35 8.53 2.59
CA ALA A 33 9.76 8.49 2.22
C ALA A 33 9.95 8.07 0.76
N VAL A 34 9.21 7.06 0.28
CA VAL A 34 9.23 6.64 -1.13
C VAL A 34 8.74 7.76 -2.05
N ARG A 35 7.63 8.44 -1.70
CA ARG A 35 7.12 9.60 -2.44
C ARG A 35 8.14 10.73 -2.52
N LYS A 36 8.80 11.03 -1.40
CA LYS A 36 9.84 12.06 -1.33
C LYS A 36 11.00 11.73 -2.27
N ILE A 37 11.55 10.52 -2.18
CA ILE A 37 12.68 10.09 -3.01
C ILE A 37 12.31 10.16 -4.49
N ALA A 38 11.14 9.64 -4.89
CA ALA A 38 10.70 9.66 -6.29
C ALA A 38 10.66 11.09 -6.86
N ARG A 39 10.15 12.06 -6.08
CA ARG A 39 10.18 13.48 -6.46
C ARG A 39 11.60 14.03 -6.55
N GLU A 40 12.47 13.72 -5.58
CA GLU A 40 13.86 14.20 -5.56
C GLU A 40 14.68 13.71 -6.75
N VAL A 41 14.46 12.47 -7.19
CA VAL A 41 15.18 11.89 -8.34
C VAL A 41 14.45 12.08 -9.68
N GLY A 42 13.27 12.73 -9.68
CA GLY A 42 12.48 12.97 -10.89
C GLY A 42 11.96 11.70 -11.57
N LEU A 43 11.67 10.64 -10.80
CA LEU A 43 11.12 9.39 -11.33
C LEU A 43 9.61 9.31 -11.12
N PRO A 44 8.86 8.80 -12.10
CA PRO A 44 7.43 8.58 -11.94
C PRO A 44 7.17 7.49 -10.87
N LEU A 45 6.09 7.65 -10.10
CA LEU A 45 5.76 6.80 -8.96
C LEU A 45 4.36 6.22 -9.09
N LEU A 46 4.27 4.89 -9.06
CA LEU A 46 3.00 4.18 -8.88
C LEU A 46 2.68 4.09 -7.38
N ASP A 47 1.59 4.74 -6.95
CA ASP A 47 1.22 4.84 -5.54
C ASP A 47 0.16 3.82 -5.10
N VAL A 48 0.59 2.56 -4.92
CA VAL A 48 -0.29 1.46 -4.48
C VAL A 48 -0.91 1.74 -3.11
N TRP A 49 -0.15 2.36 -2.20
CA TRP A 49 -0.63 2.74 -0.88
C TRP A 49 -1.91 3.58 -0.98
N GLU A 50 -1.85 4.66 -1.74
CA GLU A 50 -3.00 5.56 -1.91
C GLU A 50 -4.18 4.81 -2.51
N LYS A 51 -3.94 4.01 -3.56
CA LYS A 51 -4.99 3.26 -4.22
C LYS A 51 -5.71 2.27 -3.30
N PHE A 52 -4.97 1.57 -2.44
CA PHE A 52 -5.55 0.63 -1.48
C PHE A 52 -6.31 1.33 -0.36
N MET A 53 -6.03 2.61 -0.11
CA MET A 53 -6.69 3.41 0.92
C MET A 53 -7.97 4.09 0.44
N GLU A 54 -8.17 4.30 -0.87
CA GLU A 54 -9.39 4.90 -1.46
C GLU A 54 -10.68 4.19 -1.02
N GLY A 55 -10.63 2.85 -0.87
CA GLY A 55 -11.78 2.03 -0.44
C GLY A 55 -12.05 2.03 1.06
N GLY A 56 -11.27 2.76 1.86
CA GLY A 56 -11.40 2.91 3.32
C GLY A 56 -10.91 1.71 4.16
N ASP A 57 -11.15 0.49 3.70
CA ASP A 57 -10.71 -0.75 4.37
C ASP A 57 -9.78 -1.59 3.48
N PRO A 58 -8.45 -1.54 3.71
CA PRO A 58 -7.49 -2.31 2.94
C PRO A 58 -7.62 -3.82 3.16
N ASP A 59 -8.23 -4.29 4.27
CA ASP A 59 -8.42 -5.73 4.51
C ASP A 59 -9.36 -6.38 3.48
N LYS A 60 -10.09 -5.59 2.67
CA LYS A 60 -10.86 -6.09 1.52
C LYS A 60 -9.98 -6.52 0.35
N LEU A 61 -8.78 -5.95 0.22
CA LEU A 61 -7.82 -6.23 -0.84
C LEU A 61 -6.65 -7.08 -0.35
N LEU A 62 -6.59 -7.40 0.95
CA LEU A 62 -5.51 -8.16 1.58
C LEU A 62 -6.02 -9.49 2.15
N LEU A 63 -5.27 -10.57 1.94
CA LEU A 63 -5.57 -11.91 2.46
C LEU A 63 -5.38 -11.97 3.97
N ASP A 64 -4.21 -11.56 4.44
CA ASP A 64 -3.74 -11.70 5.81
C ASP A 64 -3.33 -10.35 6.44
N GLY A 65 -3.76 -9.24 5.83
CA GLY A 65 -3.40 -7.89 6.26
C GLY A 65 -2.02 -7.43 5.78
N VAL A 66 -1.33 -8.17 4.91
CA VAL A 66 -0.12 -7.72 4.19
C VAL A 66 -0.16 -8.07 2.72
N HIS A 67 -0.52 -9.31 2.41
CA HIS A 67 -0.46 -9.84 1.05
C HIS A 67 -1.76 -9.54 0.30
N PRO A 68 -1.69 -8.99 -0.93
CA PRO A 68 -2.88 -8.78 -1.74
C PRO A 68 -3.63 -10.09 -2.01
N ASN A 69 -4.96 -10.02 -2.02
CA ASN A 69 -5.80 -11.08 -2.54
C ASN A 69 -5.93 -10.95 -4.08
N ALA A 70 -6.78 -11.76 -4.70
CA ALA A 70 -6.98 -11.71 -6.15
C ALA A 70 -7.41 -10.31 -6.63
N ASP A 71 -8.32 -9.65 -5.90
CA ASP A 71 -8.79 -8.30 -6.23
C ASP A 71 -7.70 -7.25 -5.98
N GLY A 72 -6.93 -7.37 -4.91
CA GLY A 72 -5.78 -6.50 -4.63
C GLY A 72 -4.70 -6.63 -5.70
N HIS A 73 -4.38 -7.85 -6.13
CA HIS A 73 -3.49 -8.08 -7.26
C HIS A 73 -4.05 -7.50 -8.56
N ARG A 74 -5.36 -7.60 -8.79
CA ARG A 74 -6.01 -6.99 -9.95
C ARG A 74 -5.83 -5.47 -9.97
N VAL A 75 -6.07 -4.81 -8.84
CA VAL A 75 -5.85 -3.36 -8.68
C VAL A 75 -4.41 -2.97 -9.03
N ILE A 76 -3.42 -3.68 -8.48
CA ILE A 76 -2.00 -3.40 -8.76
C ILE A 76 -1.67 -3.61 -10.24
N ALA A 77 -2.19 -4.68 -10.85
CA ALA A 77 -1.97 -4.97 -12.27
C ALA A 77 -2.57 -3.88 -13.17
N ASP A 78 -3.79 -3.44 -12.89
CA ASP A 78 -4.45 -2.37 -13.66
C ASP A 78 -3.68 -1.05 -13.55
N MET A 79 -3.18 -0.69 -12.35
CA MET A 79 -2.31 0.47 -12.17
C MET A 79 -1.01 0.36 -12.99
N LEU A 80 -0.35 -0.80 -12.99
CA LEU A 80 0.89 -1.01 -13.74
C LEU A 80 0.66 -0.87 -15.24
N ILE A 81 -0.43 -1.45 -15.74
CA ILE A 81 -0.78 -1.38 -17.16
C ILE A 81 -1.04 0.08 -17.57
N GLY A 82 -1.86 0.82 -16.82
CA GLY A 82 -2.13 2.24 -17.10
C GLY A 82 -0.84 3.08 -17.06
N PHE A 83 -0.02 2.87 -16.03
CA PHE A 83 1.26 3.56 -15.86
C PHE A 83 2.21 3.36 -17.06
N PHE A 84 2.36 2.13 -17.56
CA PHE A 84 3.22 1.86 -18.72
C PHE A 84 2.61 2.29 -20.06
N ARG A 85 1.29 2.47 -20.13
CA ARG A 85 0.60 3.01 -21.31
C ARG A 85 0.56 4.54 -21.35
N GLY A 86 0.93 5.22 -20.27
CA GLY A 86 0.80 6.68 -20.14
C GLY A 86 -0.64 7.13 -19.91
N GLU A 87 -1.49 6.24 -19.39
CA GLU A 87 -2.85 6.52 -18.96
C GLU A 87 -2.75 6.95 -17.47
N GLU A 88 -2.87 8.25 -17.20
CA GLU A 88 -3.00 8.79 -15.83
C GLU A 88 -4.44 8.67 -15.30
#